data_AF-A0A0G4KZI8-F1
#
_entry.id   AF-A0A0G4KZI8-F1
#
_cell.length_a   1.000
_cell.length_b   1.000
_cell.length_c   1.000
_cell.angle_alpha   90.00
_cell.angle_beta   90.00
_cell.angle_gamma   90.00
#
_symmetry.space_group_name_H-M   'P 1'
#
loop_
_entity.id
_entity.type
_entity.pdbx_description
1 polymer ?
#
loop_
_entity_poly.entity_id
_entity_poly.type
_entity_poly.pdbx_seq_one_letter_code
_entity_poly.pdbx_strand_id
1 'polypeptide(L)'
;MASPGMLYVTMQPKPGLPLAQFHDWYNNEHGPIRLRIPEIFTNGLRYRATDGEQPTFLAVYDVTRMSHLETPTYLTLRANRSPREAETIAQVDVKRYFFDVVSEKTAPSFRPIEELTDDEAEGIQLVVNETTLKSAESEAEYKKWFEEEHMGLLAKVPGWLRTRFMKTSTIENEGRTIYLSIHEYAKQNGLGGPEHQASMSTKWRDDIAQNHIATKSRRTYSLFYVFGPGPRDLASLAKLPPAGQGITSDGAKTTELPGAHEVISSFGLLDVGSGLLVAGVVFQVANMVFCGGLMLLYIWRRHRALKKSEGASRAAAPAVVDGPGGGGETSSSVASGRVGPGAAGKTYRPKDPKVQKFIWAITGAYIAIIVRCIYRIPEMQTGWASELMQNETLFLILDGAMILAAVLTLTVFHPAFFFPFLGKGKGRVPVEDEAPAQGQPEMRAVQA
;
A
#
# COMPACT_ATOMS: atom_id res chain seq x y z
N MET A 1 23.52 -22.61 12.06
CA MET A 1 22.78 -21.54 11.37
C MET A 1 21.37 -22.03 11.20
N ALA A 2 20.34 -21.25 11.54
CA ALA A 2 18.96 -21.75 11.43
C ALA A 2 18.61 -21.93 9.93
N SER A 3 18.22 -23.15 9.59
CA SER A 3 17.94 -23.57 8.22
C SER A 3 16.55 -23.07 7.77
N PRO A 4 16.33 -22.88 6.45
CA PRO A 4 14.98 -22.87 5.91
C PRO A 4 14.29 -24.21 6.22
N GLY A 5 12.97 -24.18 6.30
CA GLY A 5 12.21 -25.34 6.72
C GLY A 5 10.76 -25.27 6.31
N MET A 6 9.96 -26.12 6.92
CA MET A 6 8.53 -26.24 6.67
C MET A 6 7.77 -26.33 7.98
N LEU A 7 6.72 -25.53 8.09
CA LEU A 7 5.64 -25.76 9.05
C LEU A 7 4.61 -26.69 8.39
N TYR A 8 4.56 -27.94 8.87
CA TYR A 8 3.68 -28.99 8.36
C TYR A 8 2.53 -29.22 9.34
N VAL A 9 1.28 -28.97 8.91
CA VAL A 9 0.11 -28.95 9.79
C VAL A 9 -0.96 -29.90 9.29
N THR A 10 -1.19 -30.98 10.03
CA THR A 10 -2.28 -31.93 9.73
C THR A 10 -3.53 -31.56 10.52
N MET A 11 -4.70 -31.70 9.88
CA MET A 11 -5.97 -31.24 10.43
C MET A 11 -7.09 -32.21 10.10
N GLN A 12 -7.88 -32.53 11.11
CA GLN A 12 -9.12 -33.25 10.97
C GLN A 12 -10.26 -32.48 11.67
N PRO A 13 -11.19 -31.86 10.91
CA PRO A 13 -12.41 -31.30 11.48
C PRO A 13 -13.18 -32.37 12.25
N LYS A 14 -13.62 -32.04 13.47
CA LYS A 14 -14.43 -32.94 14.29
C LYS A 14 -15.83 -33.10 13.68
N PRO A 15 -16.51 -34.23 13.92
CA PRO A 15 -17.92 -34.38 13.55
C PRO A 15 -18.74 -33.21 14.09
N GLY A 16 -19.55 -32.59 13.23
CA GLY A 16 -20.40 -31.45 13.57
C GLY A 16 -19.89 -30.08 13.09
N LEU A 17 -18.59 -29.93 12.81
CA LEU A 17 -18.07 -28.71 12.18
C LEU A 17 -18.34 -28.73 10.67
N PRO A 18 -19.15 -27.81 10.10
CA PRO A 18 -19.36 -27.75 8.67
C PRO A 18 -18.05 -27.49 7.93
N LEU A 19 -17.77 -28.25 6.86
CA LEU A 19 -16.54 -28.06 6.07
C LEU A 19 -16.43 -26.65 5.49
N ALA A 20 -17.55 -26.02 5.11
CA ALA A 20 -17.56 -24.64 4.66
C ALA A 20 -17.03 -23.69 5.75
N GLN A 21 -17.44 -23.87 7.01
CA GLN A 21 -16.96 -23.06 8.14
C GLN A 21 -15.46 -23.30 8.40
N PHE A 22 -15.02 -24.55 8.36
CA PHE A 22 -13.61 -24.90 8.49
C PHE A 22 -12.76 -24.28 7.37
N HIS A 23 -13.20 -24.39 6.12
CA HIS A 23 -12.47 -23.86 4.99
C HIS A 23 -12.44 -22.34 4.98
N ASP A 24 -13.57 -21.69 5.25
CA ASP A 24 -13.67 -20.24 5.34
C ASP A 24 -12.77 -19.66 6.44
N TRP A 25 -12.82 -20.21 7.67
CA TRP A 25 -11.88 -19.82 8.73
C TRP A 25 -10.43 -19.98 8.26
N TYR A 26 -10.07 -21.12 7.67
CA TYR A 26 -8.69 -21.37 7.32
C TYR A 26 -8.22 -20.48 6.14
N ASN A 27 -9.08 -20.28 5.14
CA ASN A 27 -8.76 -19.62 3.88
C ASN A 27 -8.84 -18.10 3.94
N ASN A 28 -9.75 -17.55 4.74
CA ASN A 28 -9.99 -16.12 4.81
C ASN A 28 -9.45 -15.47 6.08
N GLU A 29 -9.13 -16.24 7.12
CA GLU A 29 -8.58 -15.72 8.38
C GLU A 29 -7.21 -16.33 8.71
N HIS A 30 -7.15 -17.64 8.97
CA HIS A 30 -5.97 -18.29 9.57
C HIS A 30 -4.71 -18.26 8.68
N GLY A 31 -4.87 -18.64 7.41
CA GLY A 31 -3.80 -18.68 6.42
C GLY A 31 -3.30 -17.29 6.03
N PRO A 32 -4.19 -16.36 5.61
CA PRO A 32 -3.79 -15.01 5.22
C PRO A 32 -3.01 -14.26 6.30
N ILE A 33 -3.38 -14.39 7.57
CA ILE A 33 -2.66 -13.74 8.68
C ILE A 33 -1.18 -14.15 8.73
N ARG A 34 -0.86 -15.41 8.40
CA ARG A 34 0.54 -15.88 8.33
C ARG A 34 1.26 -15.29 7.12
N LEU A 35 0.59 -15.25 5.97
CA LEU A 35 1.18 -14.77 4.72
C LEU A 35 1.37 -13.25 4.68
N ARG A 36 0.83 -12.52 5.67
CA ARG A 36 1.15 -11.10 5.92
C ARG A 36 2.52 -10.89 6.59
N ILE A 37 3.24 -11.95 6.93
CA ILE A 37 4.58 -11.91 7.53
C ILE A 37 5.58 -12.57 6.55
N PRO A 38 5.87 -11.94 5.40
CA PRO A 38 6.70 -12.53 4.35
C PRO A 38 8.14 -12.78 4.79
N GLU A 39 8.60 -12.16 5.88
CA GLU A 39 9.90 -12.45 6.48
C GLU A 39 9.97 -13.86 7.07
N ILE A 40 8.82 -14.47 7.39
CA ILE A 40 8.72 -15.82 7.98
C ILE A 40 8.24 -16.83 6.94
N PHE A 41 7.14 -16.53 6.25
CA PHE A 41 6.49 -17.47 5.34
C PHE A 41 6.57 -16.99 3.90
N THR A 42 7.14 -17.80 3.01
CA THR A 42 7.21 -17.46 1.57
C THR A 42 5.96 -17.89 0.83
N ASN A 43 5.28 -18.93 1.31
CA ASN A 43 4.04 -19.44 0.75
C ASN A 43 3.18 -20.09 1.83
N GLY A 44 1.99 -20.53 1.41
CA GLY A 44 1.27 -21.54 2.15
C GLY A 44 0.26 -22.24 1.27
N LEU A 45 0.17 -23.55 1.46
CA LEU A 45 -0.47 -24.45 0.51
C LEU A 45 -1.40 -25.39 1.27
N ARG A 46 -2.61 -25.63 0.75
CA ARG A 46 -3.55 -26.59 1.31
C ARG A 46 -3.75 -27.78 0.41
N TYR A 47 -3.77 -28.93 1.07
CA TYR A 47 -3.84 -30.24 0.49
C TYR A 47 -4.97 -31.05 1.13
N ARG A 48 -5.65 -31.84 0.31
CA ARG A 48 -6.67 -32.81 0.75
C ARG A 48 -6.13 -34.21 0.51
N ALA A 49 -6.26 -35.08 1.51
CA ALA A 49 -5.84 -36.47 1.43
C ALA A 49 -6.55 -37.19 0.29
N THR A 50 -5.81 -38.00 -0.47
CA THR A 50 -6.29 -38.81 -1.59
C THR A 50 -6.16 -40.31 -1.33
N ASP A 51 -5.60 -40.68 -0.17
CA ASP A 51 -5.46 -42.07 0.29
C ASP A 51 -6.67 -42.60 1.08
N GLY A 52 -7.65 -41.73 1.38
CA GLY A 52 -8.81 -42.10 2.19
C GLY A 52 -8.55 -42.14 3.70
N GLU A 53 -7.36 -41.72 4.15
CA GLU A 53 -6.95 -41.78 5.55
C GLU A 53 -7.12 -40.41 6.25
N GLN A 54 -7.20 -40.44 7.58
CA GLN A 54 -7.17 -39.24 8.42
C GLN A 54 -5.74 -38.96 8.94
N PRO A 55 -5.36 -37.69 9.22
CA PRO A 55 -6.14 -36.47 9.01
C PRO A 55 -6.39 -36.15 7.52
N THR A 56 -7.57 -35.63 7.21
CA THR A 56 -8.01 -35.40 5.81
C THR A 56 -7.34 -34.18 5.18
N PHE A 57 -6.94 -33.18 5.97
CA PHE A 57 -6.40 -31.93 5.45
C PHE A 57 -4.98 -31.71 5.93
N LEU A 58 -4.17 -31.16 5.04
CA LEU A 58 -2.81 -30.75 5.29
C LEU A 58 -2.65 -29.29 4.87
N ALA A 59 -1.97 -28.50 5.68
CA ALA A 59 -1.42 -27.21 5.29
C ALA A 59 0.08 -27.24 5.49
N VAL A 60 0.82 -26.77 4.49
CA VAL A 60 2.27 -26.59 4.58
C VAL A 60 2.60 -25.13 4.32
N TYR A 61 3.59 -24.63 5.02
CA TYR A 61 4.14 -23.30 4.81
C TYR A 61 5.65 -23.42 4.73
N ASP A 62 6.25 -22.91 3.66
CA ASP A 62 7.69 -22.79 3.57
C ASP A 62 8.15 -21.64 4.46
N VAL A 63 9.10 -21.94 5.32
CA VAL A 63 9.61 -21.05 6.37
C VAL A 63 11.02 -20.63 6.00
N THR A 64 11.24 -19.31 5.89
CA THR A 64 12.54 -18.73 5.52
C THR A 64 13.66 -19.15 6.47
N ARG A 65 13.34 -19.27 7.76
CA ARG A 65 14.24 -19.70 8.83
C ARG A 65 13.44 -20.24 10.01
N MET A 66 13.75 -21.47 10.45
CA MET A 66 12.97 -22.12 11.52
C MET A 66 12.97 -21.36 12.85
N SER A 67 14.07 -20.68 13.20
CA SER A 67 14.12 -19.85 14.42
C SER A 67 13.15 -18.66 14.41
N HIS A 68 12.60 -18.26 13.25
CA HIS A 68 11.57 -17.22 13.21
C HIS A 68 10.29 -17.65 13.92
N LEU A 69 10.01 -18.96 14.00
CA LEU A 69 8.83 -19.50 14.66
C LEU A 69 8.92 -19.45 16.20
N GLU A 70 10.07 -19.07 16.74
CA GLU A 70 10.27 -18.85 18.18
C GLU A 70 10.21 -17.35 18.55
N THR A 71 10.09 -16.47 17.55
CA THR A 71 10.08 -15.02 17.77
C THR A 71 8.72 -14.52 18.25
N PRO A 72 8.66 -13.40 19.01
CA PRO A 72 7.41 -12.77 19.39
C PRO A 72 6.51 -12.45 18.19
N THR A 73 7.07 -12.09 17.04
CA THR A 73 6.33 -11.82 15.79
C THR A 73 5.43 -12.99 15.41
N TYR A 74 5.93 -14.22 15.49
CA TYR A 74 5.12 -15.40 15.20
C TYR A 74 4.27 -15.85 16.39
N LEU A 75 4.82 -15.83 17.60
CA LEU A 75 4.14 -16.33 18.80
C LEU A 75 2.91 -15.49 19.16
N THR A 76 2.93 -14.18 18.88
CA THR A 76 1.80 -13.27 19.14
C THR A 76 0.58 -13.57 18.26
N LEU A 77 0.75 -14.13 17.05
CA LEU A 77 -0.38 -14.56 16.21
C LEU A 77 -1.26 -15.58 16.94
N ARG A 78 -0.64 -16.45 17.75
CA ARG A 78 -1.38 -17.46 18.51
C ARG A 78 -1.98 -16.89 19.79
N ALA A 79 -1.21 -16.03 20.46
CA ALA A 79 -1.62 -15.41 21.73
C ALA A 79 -2.81 -14.47 21.57
N ASN A 80 -2.92 -13.80 20.42
CA ASN A 80 -3.94 -12.79 20.12
C ASN A 80 -4.91 -13.26 19.03
N ARG A 81 -5.30 -14.54 19.06
CA ARG A 81 -6.30 -15.07 18.12
C ARG A 81 -7.68 -14.47 18.35
N SER A 82 -8.46 -14.39 17.28
CA SER A 82 -9.86 -14.00 17.36
C SER A 82 -10.69 -14.97 18.20
N PRO A 83 -11.84 -14.50 18.74
CA PRO A 83 -12.83 -15.40 19.30
C PRO A 83 -13.27 -16.48 18.31
N ARG A 84 -13.42 -16.10 17.03
CA ARG A 84 -13.83 -17.00 15.95
C ARG A 84 -12.80 -18.09 15.66
N GLU A 85 -11.52 -17.74 15.62
CA GLU A 85 -10.41 -18.67 15.42
C GLU A 85 -10.29 -19.58 16.64
N ALA A 86 -10.40 -19.04 17.85
CA ALA A 86 -10.37 -19.84 19.07
C ALA A 86 -11.51 -20.87 19.09
N GLU A 87 -12.72 -20.47 18.71
CA GLU A 87 -13.90 -21.35 18.64
C GLU A 87 -13.76 -22.41 17.54
N THR A 88 -13.33 -22.01 16.33
CA THR A 88 -13.23 -22.92 15.19
C THR A 88 -12.08 -23.91 15.38
N ILE A 89 -10.90 -23.47 15.81
CA ILE A 89 -9.74 -24.35 16.00
C ILE A 89 -9.97 -25.37 17.13
N ALA A 90 -10.78 -25.04 18.15
CA ALA A 90 -11.15 -25.99 19.20
C ALA A 90 -11.97 -27.19 18.66
N GLN A 91 -12.59 -27.03 17.50
CA GLN A 91 -13.37 -28.04 16.78
C GLN A 91 -12.55 -28.79 15.72
N VAL A 92 -11.24 -28.60 15.66
CA VAL A 92 -10.34 -29.27 14.71
C VAL A 92 -9.23 -29.99 15.47
N ASP A 93 -9.00 -31.26 15.16
CA ASP A 93 -7.82 -31.97 15.64
C ASP A 93 -6.62 -31.52 14.80
N VAL A 94 -5.83 -30.60 15.35
CA VAL A 94 -4.68 -29.98 14.68
C VAL A 94 -3.38 -30.52 15.29
N LYS A 95 -2.49 -31.04 14.44
CA LYS A 95 -1.11 -31.34 14.83
C LYS A 95 -0.14 -30.57 13.94
N ARG A 96 0.88 -30.01 14.57
CA ARG A 96 1.91 -29.19 13.92
C ARG A 96 3.24 -29.90 14.08
N TYR A 97 4.01 -29.87 13.00
CA TYR A 97 5.34 -30.43 12.92
C TYR A 97 6.25 -29.41 12.24
N PHE A 98 7.49 -29.37 12.67
CA PHE A 98 8.51 -28.47 12.18
C PHE A 98 9.64 -29.29 11.56
N PHE A 99 9.95 -29.02 10.29
CA PHE A 99 10.97 -29.76 9.56
C PHE A 99 12.03 -28.80 8.99
N ASP A 100 13.30 -29.14 9.16
CA ASP A 100 14.41 -28.49 8.46
C ASP A 100 14.58 -29.15 7.07
N VAL A 101 14.79 -28.33 6.04
CA VAL A 101 15.15 -28.86 4.72
C VAL A 101 16.60 -29.34 4.74
N VAL A 102 16.81 -30.61 4.35
CA VAL A 102 18.14 -31.24 4.26
C VAL A 102 18.65 -31.17 2.83
N SER A 103 17.81 -31.57 1.86
CA SER A 103 18.12 -31.48 0.44
C SER A 103 16.85 -31.33 -0.40
N GLU A 104 17.00 -30.71 -1.57
CA GLU A 104 15.92 -30.43 -2.51
C GLU A 104 16.43 -30.69 -3.93
N LYS A 105 15.54 -31.23 -4.77
CA LYS A 105 15.78 -31.36 -6.20
C LYS A 105 14.50 -31.03 -6.95
N THR A 106 14.65 -30.25 -8.01
CA THR A 106 13.54 -29.77 -8.82
C THR A 106 13.70 -30.22 -10.27
N ALA A 107 12.57 -30.35 -10.97
CA ALA A 107 12.56 -30.50 -12.42
C ALA A 107 12.99 -29.18 -13.09
N PRO A 108 13.60 -29.22 -14.28
CA PRO A 108 13.92 -28.00 -15.02
C PRO A 108 12.70 -27.11 -15.32
N SER A 109 11.51 -27.71 -15.42
CA SER A 109 10.24 -27.01 -15.64
C SER A 109 9.53 -26.59 -14.35
N PHE A 110 10.13 -26.81 -13.18
CA PHE A 110 9.52 -26.47 -11.91
C PHE A 110 9.39 -24.95 -11.77
N ARG A 111 8.20 -24.51 -11.38
CA ARG A 111 7.94 -23.16 -10.86
C ARG A 111 7.38 -23.29 -9.45
N PRO A 112 7.74 -22.40 -8.51
CA PRO A 112 7.12 -22.35 -7.19
C PRO A 112 5.59 -22.31 -7.30
N ILE A 113 4.88 -23.05 -6.44
CA ILE A 113 3.43 -23.24 -6.56
C ILE A 113 2.69 -21.90 -6.34
N GLU A 114 3.23 -21.03 -5.49
CA GLU A 114 2.75 -19.67 -5.25
C GLU A 114 2.86 -18.72 -6.46
N GLU A 115 3.64 -19.07 -7.48
CA GLU A 115 3.74 -18.31 -8.73
C GLU A 115 2.79 -18.82 -9.82
N LEU A 116 2.08 -19.92 -9.57
CA LEU A 116 1.11 -20.50 -10.50
C LEU A 116 -0.26 -19.83 -10.34
N THR A 117 -1.04 -19.82 -11.42
CA THR A 117 -2.47 -19.55 -11.33
C THR A 117 -3.19 -20.67 -10.57
N ASP A 118 -4.38 -20.39 -10.03
CA ASP A 118 -5.16 -21.40 -9.30
C ASP A 118 -5.43 -22.65 -10.16
N ASP A 119 -5.76 -22.47 -11.44
CA ASP A 119 -6.02 -23.57 -12.38
C ASP A 119 -4.78 -24.43 -12.67
N GLU A 120 -3.59 -23.81 -12.72
CA GLU A 120 -2.32 -24.53 -12.90
C GLU A 120 -1.91 -25.29 -11.63
N ALA A 121 -2.19 -24.72 -10.45
CA ALA A 121 -1.81 -25.28 -9.17
C ALA A 121 -2.76 -26.41 -8.73
N GLU A 122 -4.07 -26.24 -8.93
CA GLU A 122 -5.08 -27.17 -8.45
C GLU A 122 -4.88 -28.58 -9.03
N GLY A 123 -4.83 -29.57 -8.13
CA GLY A 123 -4.64 -30.96 -8.51
C GLY A 123 -3.19 -31.42 -8.56
N ILE A 124 -2.20 -30.56 -8.31
CA ILE A 124 -0.82 -31.00 -8.04
C ILE A 124 -0.84 -32.07 -6.94
N GLN A 125 -0.22 -33.21 -7.22
CA GLN A 125 -0.20 -34.36 -6.31
C GLN A 125 1.02 -34.27 -5.39
N LEU A 126 0.78 -34.53 -4.11
CA LEU A 126 1.79 -34.59 -3.07
C LEU A 126 1.87 -36.01 -2.53
N VAL A 127 3.05 -36.63 -2.60
CA VAL A 127 3.34 -37.90 -1.93
C VAL A 127 4.28 -37.62 -0.78
N VAL A 128 3.85 -37.94 0.43
CA VAL A 128 4.60 -37.72 1.66
C VAL A 128 4.95 -39.08 2.27
N ASN A 129 6.23 -39.36 2.50
CA ASN A 129 6.63 -40.49 3.33
C ASN A 129 7.29 -39.99 4.61
N GLU A 130 6.76 -40.46 5.73
CA GLU A 130 7.36 -40.30 7.05
C GLU A 130 8.20 -41.55 7.36
N THR A 131 9.38 -41.36 7.92
CA THR A 131 10.27 -42.47 8.27
C THR A 131 11.00 -42.18 9.58
N THR A 132 11.06 -43.18 10.44
CA THR A 132 12.03 -43.19 11.55
C THR A 132 13.05 -44.27 11.32
N LEU A 133 14.28 -44.04 11.80
CA LEU A 133 15.38 -44.97 11.66
C LEU A 133 15.55 -45.81 12.92
N LYS A 134 16.17 -46.98 12.79
CA LYS A 134 16.43 -47.88 13.93
C LYS A 134 17.51 -47.36 14.87
N SER A 135 18.46 -46.59 14.35
CA SER A 135 19.57 -46.04 15.12
C SER A 135 20.13 -44.76 14.47
N ALA A 136 20.96 -44.02 15.20
CA ALA A 136 21.61 -42.82 14.68
C ALA A 136 22.62 -43.15 13.56
N GLU A 137 23.28 -44.30 13.64
CA GLU A 137 24.23 -44.77 12.63
C GLU A 137 23.56 -45.08 11.28
N SER A 138 22.25 -45.36 11.30
CA SER A 138 21.46 -45.60 10.08
C SER A 138 21.22 -44.33 9.25
N GLU A 139 21.38 -43.14 9.83
CA GLU A 139 21.12 -41.86 9.16
C GLU A 139 22.02 -41.66 7.94
N ALA A 140 23.32 -41.94 8.08
CA ALA A 140 24.28 -41.72 7.01
C ALA A 140 23.95 -42.56 5.77
N GLU A 141 23.64 -43.84 5.98
CA GLU A 141 23.32 -44.78 4.90
C GLU A 141 21.94 -44.48 4.29
N TYR A 142 20.94 -44.15 5.11
CA TYR A 142 19.61 -43.75 4.63
C TYR A 142 19.67 -42.50 3.76
N LYS A 143 20.40 -41.46 4.19
CA LYS A 143 20.59 -40.23 3.42
C LYS A 143 21.33 -40.50 2.11
N LYS A 144 22.40 -41.29 2.16
CA LYS A 144 23.20 -41.65 0.99
C LYS A 144 22.35 -42.34 -0.07
N TRP A 145 21.62 -43.40 0.31
CA TRP A 145 20.69 -44.08 -0.59
C TRP A 145 19.66 -43.13 -1.18
N PHE A 146 19.05 -42.28 -0.35
CA PHE A 146 18.00 -41.37 -0.79
C PHE A 146 18.49 -40.40 -1.87
N GLU A 147 19.68 -39.83 -1.69
CA GLU A 147 20.26 -38.83 -2.59
C GLU A 147 20.90 -39.45 -3.84
N GLU A 148 21.65 -40.54 -3.70
CA GLU A 148 22.41 -41.15 -4.80
C GLU A 148 21.53 -42.02 -5.72
N GLU A 149 20.50 -42.69 -5.17
CA GLU A 149 19.65 -43.61 -5.93
C GLU A 149 18.18 -43.12 -5.99
N HIS A 150 17.52 -43.03 -4.83
CA HIS A 150 16.05 -42.98 -4.79
C HIS A 150 15.49 -41.72 -5.43
N MET A 151 16.04 -40.55 -5.08
CA MET A 151 15.63 -39.26 -5.65
C MET A 151 15.88 -39.19 -7.16
N GLY A 152 16.95 -39.83 -7.65
CA GLY A 152 17.26 -39.94 -9.07
C GLY A 152 16.24 -40.79 -9.83
N LEU A 153 15.76 -41.88 -9.23
CA LEU A 153 14.72 -42.72 -9.83
C LEU A 153 13.35 -42.05 -9.82
N LEU A 154 12.97 -41.39 -8.72
CA LEU A 154 11.71 -40.65 -8.64
C LEU A 154 11.65 -39.48 -9.64
N ALA A 155 12.78 -38.84 -9.91
CA ALA A 155 12.87 -37.76 -10.90
C ALA A 155 12.60 -38.22 -12.35
N LYS A 156 12.61 -39.53 -12.62
CA LYS A 156 12.26 -40.09 -13.94
C LYS A 156 10.77 -40.33 -14.10
N VAL A 157 9.99 -40.32 -13.02
CA VAL A 157 8.54 -40.52 -13.11
C VAL A 157 7.92 -39.37 -13.88
N PRO A 158 7.11 -39.66 -14.94
CA PRO A 158 6.45 -38.61 -15.71
C PRO A 158 5.67 -37.64 -14.82
N GLY A 159 5.81 -36.34 -15.07
CA GLY A 159 5.16 -35.30 -14.28
C GLY A 159 5.80 -35.03 -12.91
N TRP A 160 6.97 -35.58 -12.58
CA TRP A 160 7.72 -35.19 -11.39
C TRP A 160 8.10 -33.71 -11.42
N LEU A 161 7.86 -32.99 -10.33
CA LEU A 161 8.10 -31.54 -10.21
C LEU A 161 9.22 -31.25 -9.22
N ARG A 162 9.15 -31.82 -8.02
CA ARG A 162 10.10 -31.56 -6.94
C ARG A 162 10.14 -32.71 -5.95
N THR A 163 11.31 -32.94 -5.35
CA THR A 163 11.49 -33.77 -4.16
C THR A 163 12.22 -32.96 -3.10
N ARG A 164 11.71 -32.97 -1.87
CA ARG A 164 12.40 -32.43 -0.69
C ARG A 164 12.60 -33.53 0.34
N PHE A 165 13.83 -33.63 0.82
CA PHE A 165 14.21 -34.46 1.96
C PHE A 165 14.40 -33.55 3.16
N MET A 166 13.71 -33.87 4.25
CA MET A 166 13.64 -33.03 5.44
C MET A 166 13.77 -33.89 6.68
N LYS A 167 14.10 -33.25 7.81
CA LYS A 167 14.17 -33.90 9.11
C LYS A 167 13.54 -33.03 10.19
N THR A 168 13.08 -33.62 11.28
CA THR A 168 12.53 -32.87 12.43
C THR A 168 13.48 -31.73 12.78
N SER A 169 12.92 -30.52 12.90
CA SER A 169 13.69 -29.31 13.19
C SER A 169 14.17 -29.32 14.63
N THR A 170 15.30 -28.65 14.89
CA THR A 170 15.86 -28.53 16.24
C THR A 170 14.96 -27.76 17.22
N ILE A 171 13.98 -27.01 16.71
CA ILE A 171 13.00 -26.30 17.55
C ILE A 171 11.88 -27.23 18.07
N GLU A 172 11.81 -28.47 17.57
CA GLU A 172 10.88 -29.48 18.04
C GLU A 172 11.45 -30.17 19.30
N ASN A 173 10.67 -30.22 20.39
CA ASN A 173 11.15 -30.73 21.69
C ASN A 173 10.77 -32.20 21.98
N GLU A 174 10.43 -32.99 20.95
CA GLU A 174 9.85 -34.33 21.14
C GLU A 174 10.86 -35.48 21.18
N GLY A 175 12.17 -35.21 21.04
CA GLY A 175 13.25 -36.21 21.16
C GLY A 175 13.24 -37.33 20.09
N ARG A 176 12.25 -37.34 19.18
CA ARG A 176 12.09 -38.29 18.09
C ARG A 176 12.45 -37.64 16.76
N THR A 177 13.48 -38.15 16.11
CA THR A 177 13.85 -37.72 14.75
C THR A 177 12.97 -38.43 13.73
N ILE A 178 12.21 -37.63 13.00
CA ILE A 178 11.43 -38.04 11.83
C ILE A 178 12.13 -37.52 10.59
N TYR A 179 12.26 -38.37 9.59
CA TYR A 179 12.65 -37.98 8.23
C TYR A 179 11.41 -37.91 7.37
N LEU A 180 11.21 -36.78 6.72
CA LEU A 180 10.09 -36.53 5.84
C LEU A 180 10.60 -36.38 4.41
N SER A 181 10.12 -37.25 3.52
CA SER A 181 10.30 -37.07 2.08
C SER A 181 8.99 -36.63 1.47
N ILE A 182 9.03 -35.49 0.78
CA ILE A 182 7.87 -34.94 0.07
C ILE A 182 8.19 -34.89 -1.41
N HIS A 183 7.29 -35.43 -2.21
CA HIS A 183 7.40 -35.48 -3.66
C HIS A 183 6.18 -34.81 -4.27
N GLU A 184 6.42 -33.81 -5.10
CA GLU A 184 5.41 -33.06 -5.83
C GLU A 184 5.39 -33.55 -7.28
N TYR A 185 4.20 -33.84 -7.77
CA TYR A 185 3.93 -34.27 -9.15
C TYR A 185 2.82 -33.42 -9.75
N ALA A 186 2.90 -33.18 -11.06
CA ALA A 186 1.86 -32.53 -11.83
C ALA A 186 0.53 -33.31 -11.73
N LYS A 187 -0.59 -32.64 -12.03
CA LYS A 187 -1.93 -33.25 -12.02
C LYS A 187 -2.01 -34.52 -12.87
N GLN A 188 -1.47 -34.46 -14.08
CA GLN A 188 -1.21 -35.63 -14.91
C GLN A 188 0.23 -36.09 -14.69
N ASN A 189 0.40 -37.31 -14.16
CA ASN A 189 1.70 -37.85 -13.81
C ASN A 189 1.72 -39.38 -14.00
N GLY A 190 2.91 -39.97 -13.86
CA GLY A 190 3.17 -41.40 -14.00
C GLY A 190 3.21 -42.18 -12.68
N LEU A 191 2.61 -41.66 -11.60
CA LEU A 191 2.56 -42.39 -10.33
C LEU A 191 1.85 -43.75 -10.53
N GLY A 192 2.53 -44.81 -10.11
CA GLY A 192 2.07 -46.19 -10.28
C GLY A 192 2.56 -46.86 -11.57
N GLY A 193 3.07 -46.08 -12.52
CA GLY A 193 3.66 -46.57 -13.77
C GLY A 193 5.05 -47.21 -13.60
N PRO A 194 5.67 -47.67 -14.70
CA PRO A 194 6.92 -48.43 -14.68
C PRO A 194 8.08 -47.73 -13.98
N GLU A 195 8.25 -46.42 -14.18
CA GLU A 195 9.31 -45.63 -13.57
C GLU A 195 9.12 -45.51 -12.05
N HIS A 196 7.86 -45.36 -11.61
CA HIS A 196 7.54 -45.35 -10.18
C HIS A 196 7.80 -46.73 -9.56
N GLN A 197 7.40 -47.82 -10.22
CA GLN A 197 7.70 -49.19 -9.75
C GLN A 197 9.20 -49.45 -9.66
N ALA A 198 9.98 -49.01 -10.66
CA ALA A 198 11.43 -49.15 -10.68
C ALA A 198 12.10 -48.46 -9.48
N SER A 199 11.56 -47.33 -9.02
CA SER A 199 12.06 -46.64 -7.81
C SER A 199 11.84 -47.41 -6.50
N MET A 200 10.97 -48.43 -6.51
CA MET A 200 10.58 -49.20 -5.33
C MET A 200 11.14 -50.64 -5.33
N SER A 201 11.82 -51.06 -6.39
CA SER A 201 12.25 -52.44 -6.61
C SER A 201 13.78 -52.61 -6.68
N THR A 202 14.55 -51.64 -6.16
CA THR A 202 16.02 -51.75 -6.11
C THR A 202 16.47 -52.54 -4.89
N LYS A 203 17.58 -53.28 -5.05
CA LYS A 203 18.18 -54.05 -3.94
C LYS A 203 18.61 -53.15 -2.79
N TRP A 204 19.13 -51.95 -3.08
CA TRP A 204 19.57 -51.00 -2.06
C TRP A 204 18.37 -50.46 -1.27
N ARG A 205 17.26 -50.12 -1.93
CA ARG A 205 16.03 -49.74 -1.25
C ARG A 205 15.55 -50.84 -0.30
N ASP A 206 15.56 -52.09 -0.74
CA ASP A 206 15.11 -53.22 0.08
C ASP A 206 16.01 -53.43 1.31
N ASP A 207 17.33 -53.30 1.12
CA ASP A 207 18.30 -53.31 2.22
C ASP A 207 18.05 -52.17 3.23
N ILE A 208 17.88 -50.93 2.75
CA ILE A 208 17.52 -49.78 3.58
C ILE A 208 16.23 -50.02 4.36
N ALA A 209 15.19 -50.50 3.68
CA ALA A 209 13.90 -50.76 4.31
C ALA A 209 13.99 -51.85 5.39
N GLN A 210 14.78 -52.89 5.15
CA GLN A 210 14.92 -54.01 6.08
C GLN A 210 15.85 -53.68 7.25
N ASN A 211 16.98 -53.01 7.00
CA ASN A 211 18.08 -52.90 7.94
C ASN A 211 18.12 -51.55 8.67
N HIS A 212 17.67 -50.46 8.04
CA HIS A 212 17.86 -49.10 8.56
C HIS A 212 16.56 -48.41 9.01
N ILE A 213 15.43 -48.73 8.37
CA ILE A 213 14.13 -48.14 8.70
C ILE A 213 13.47 -48.87 9.88
N ALA A 214 13.01 -48.10 10.88
CA ALA A 214 12.23 -48.60 12.00
C ALA A 214 10.72 -48.54 11.72
N THR A 215 10.23 -47.37 11.30
CA THR A 215 8.83 -47.19 10.90
C THR A 215 8.75 -46.38 9.61
N LYS A 216 7.74 -46.67 8.80
CA LYS A 216 7.45 -45.94 7.57
C LYS A 216 5.95 -45.76 7.43
N SER A 217 5.52 -44.56 7.11
CA SER A 217 4.16 -44.29 6.67
C SER A 217 4.19 -43.53 5.35
N ARG A 218 3.11 -43.66 4.57
CA ARG A 218 2.94 -42.95 3.31
C ARG A 218 1.56 -42.32 3.29
N ARG A 219 1.50 -41.06 2.89
CA ARG A 219 0.27 -40.31 2.67
C ARG A 219 0.28 -39.70 1.28
N THR A 220 -0.89 -39.61 0.65
CA THR A 220 -1.04 -38.90 -0.62
C THR A 220 -2.07 -37.80 -0.49
N TYR A 221 -1.80 -36.68 -1.16
CA TYR A 221 -2.68 -35.53 -1.15
C TYR A 221 -2.78 -34.88 -2.54
N SER A 222 -3.83 -34.09 -2.72
CA SER A 222 -4.03 -33.20 -3.86
C SER A 222 -4.10 -31.77 -3.37
N LEU A 223 -3.34 -30.87 -4.00
CA LEU A 223 -3.45 -29.43 -3.75
C LEU A 223 -4.85 -28.96 -4.16
N PHE A 224 -5.48 -28.16 -3.32
CA PHE A 224 -6.79 -27.55 -3.63
C PHE A 224 -6.85 -26.05 -3.33
N TYR A 225 -5.82 -25.47 -2.70
CA TYR A 225 -5.81 -24.04 -2.38
C TYR A 225 -4.39 -23.52 -2.14
N VAL A 226 -4.10 -22.31 -2.63
CA VAL A 226 -2.86 -21.56 -2.41
C VAL A 226 -3.19 -20.28 -1.63
N PHE A 227 -2.53 -19.98 -0.52
CA PHE A 227 -2.84 -18.74 0.21
C PHE A 227 -2.31 -17.50 -0.49
N GLY A 228 -3.04 -16.40 -0.33
CA GLY A 228 -2.50 -15.05 -0.46
C GLY A 228 -2.51 -14.33 0.89
N PRO A 229 -1.94 -13.11 1.00
CA PRO A 229 -1.97 -12.31 2.22
C PRO A 229 -3.36 -11.73 2.56
N GLY A 230 -4.31 -11.81 1.63
CA GLY A 230 -5.70 -11.37 1.78
C GLY A 230 -6.71 -12.52 1.72
N PRO A 231 -7.90 -12.36 2.32
CA PRO A 231 -9.01 -13.29 2.10
C PRO A 231 -9.45 -13.24 0.64
N ARG A 232 -9.75 -14.41 0.07
CA ARG A 232 -10.15 -14.56 -1.35
C ARG A 232 -11.04 -15.76 -1.64
N ASP A 233 -11.31 -16.64 -0.66
CA ASP A 233 -12.15 -17.82 -0.86
C ASP A 233 -13.63 -17.47 -0.66
N LEU A 234 -14.29 -17.12 -1.75
CA LEU A 234 -15.71 -16.83 -1.76
C LEU A 234 -16.58 -18.10 -1.82
N ALA A 235 -16.02 -19.23 -2.26
CA ALA A 235 -16.77 -20.46 -2.47
C ALA A 235 -17.17 -21.13 -1.15
N SER A 236 -16.30 -21.09 -0.14
CA SER A 236 -16.64 -21.55 1.22
C SER A 236 -17.58 -20.59 1.91
N LEU A 237 -17.35 -19.27 1.75
CA LEU A 237 -18.18 -18.21 2.31
C LEU A 237 -19.64 -18.29 1.83
N ALA A 238 -19.85 -18.46 0.52
CA ALA A 238 -21.18 -18.53 -0.09
C ALA A 238 -22.00 -19.76 0.36
N LYS A 239 -21.36 -20.79 0.91
CA LYS A 239 -22.01 -22.02 1.41
C LYS A 239 -22.40 -21.92 2.87
N LEU A 240 -21.94 -20.90 3.58
CA LEU A 240 -22.39 -20.65 4.94
C LEU A 240 -23.84 -20.17 4.89
N PRO A 241 -24.66 -20.49 5.91
CA PRO A 241 -25.94 -19.81 6.06
C PRO A 241 -25.69 -18.30 5.98
N PRO A 242 -26.60 -17.50 5.38
CA PRO A 242 -26.56 -16.06 5.53
C PRO A 242 -26.72 -15.75 7.02
N ALA A 243 -25.61 -15.72 7.76
CA ALA A 243 -25.58 -15.17 9.10
C ALA A 243 -25.92 -13.70 8.92
N GLY A 244 -26.90 -13.20 9.67
CA GLY A 244 -27.42 -11.84 9.57
C GLY A 244 -26.42 -10.72 9.90
N GLN A 245 -25.11 -10.98 9.89
CA GLN A 245 -24.01 -10.03 10.00
C GLN A 245 -22.83 -10.59 9.22
N GLY A 246 -22.23 -9.78 8.35
CA GLY A 246 -21.04 -10.17 7.58
C GLY A 246 -19.87 -10.60 8.46
N ILE A 247 -18.91 -11.32 7.86
CA ILE A 247 -17.68 -11.73 8.53
C ILE A 247 -16.78 -10.52 8.66
N THR A 248 -16.67 -9.99 9.87
CA THR A 248 -15.76 -8.91 10.19
C THR A 248 -14.43 -9.48 10.70
N SER A 249 -13.29 -9.09 10.10
CA SER A 249 -11.97 -9.49 10.61
C SER A 249 -11.69 -8.88 11.98
N ASP A 250 -10.82 -9.56 12.73
CA ASP A 250 -10.35 -9.07 14.02
C ASP A 250 -9.77 -7.65 13.95
N GLY A 251 -10.39 -6.76 14.72
CA GLY A 251 -10.12 -5.32 14.70
C GLY A 251 -11.06 -4.51 13.80
N ALA A 252 -12.14 -5.10 13.30
CA ALA A 252 -13.16 -4.44 12.45
C ALA A 252 -12.63 -3.87 11.13
N LYS A 253 -11.49 -4.38 10.63
CA LYS A 253 -10.77 -3.82 9.48
C LYS A 253 -11.22 -4.35 8.13
N THR A 254 -11.94 -5.46 8.07
CA THR A 254 -12.60 -5.92 6.84
C THR A 254 -13.95 -6.51 7.22
N THR A 255 -15.00 -6.31 6.41
CA THR A 255 -16.29 -7.02 6.58
C THR A 255 -16.71 -7.65 5.24
N GLU A 256 -17.03 -8.94 5.27
CA GLU A 256 -17.49 -9.71 4.10
C GLU A 256 -18.97 -10.06 4.29
N LEU A 257 -19.83 -9.55 3.41
CA LEU A 257 -21.28 -9.85 3.47
C LEU A 257 -21.59 -10.99 2.48
N PRO A 258 -22.30 -12.06 2.90
CA PRO A 258 -22.80 -13.05 1.96
C PRO A 258 -23.85 -12.41 1.04
N GLY A 259 -23.63 -12.39 -0.28
CA GLY A 259 -24.54 -11.82 -1.27
C GLY A 259 -24.20 -12.21 -2.72
N ALA A 260 -25.07 -11.87 -3.68
CA ALA A 260 -24.89 -12.17 -5.10
C ALA A 260 -23.75 -11.39 -5.78
N HIS A 261 -23.12 -10.46 -5.06
CA HIS A 261 -22.00 -9.65 -5.53
C HIS A 261 -20.84 -9.76 -4.54
N GLU A 262 -19.63 -9.96 -5.06
CA GLU A 262 -18.39 -10.07 -4.29
C GLU A 262 -18.05 -8.70 -3.70
N VAL A 263 -18.12 -8.55 -2.37
CA VAL A 263 -17.72 -7.30 -1.70
C VAL A 263 -16.77 -7.60 -0.57
N ILE A 264 -15.48 -7.33 -0.81
CA ILE A 264 -14.46 -7.18 0.24
C ILE A 264 -14.43 -5.70 0.62
N SER A 265 -14.95 -5.35 1.79
CA SER A 265 -14.80 -3.98 2.33
C SER A 265 -13.63 -3.98 3.31
N SER A 266 -12.54 -3.26 3.03
CA SER A 266 -11.36 -3.18 3.92
C SER A 266 -11.28 -1.84 4.66
N PHE A 267 -12.03 -1.70 5.75
CA PHE A 267 -12.03 -0.56 6.68
C PHE A 267 -10.63 -0.12 7.17
N GLY A 268 -9.68 -1.03 7.41
CA GLY A 268 -8.45 -0.67 8.15
C GLY A 268 -7.41 0.20 7.43
N LEU A 269 -7.17 -0.06 6.14
CA LEU A 269 -6.19 0.71 5.34
C LEU A 269 -6.88 1.80 4.52
N LEU A 270 -8.13 1.56 4.11
CA LEU A 270 -8.95 2.54 3.43
C LEU A 270 -9.35 3.70 4.36
N ASP A 271 -9.58 3.50 5.67
CA ASP A 271 -9.93 4.61 6.56
C ASP A 271 -8.74 5.52 6.87
N VAL A 272 -7.53 4.97 7.00
CA VAL A 272 -6.32 5.79 7.19
C VAL A 272 -5.97 6.52 5.89
N GLY A 273 -6.01 5.83 4.75
CA GLY A 273 -5.78 6.45 3.44
C GLY A 273 -6.83 7.50 3.09
N SER A 274 -8.11 7.18 3.24
CA SER A 274 -9.22 8.11 3.00
C SER A 274 -9.21 9.26 4.01
N GLY A 275 -8.90 8.99 5.28
CA GLY A 275 -8.72 10.01 6.31
C GLY A 275 -7.57 10.98 5.99
N LEU A 276 -6.44 10.47 5.50
CA LEU A 276 -5.31 11.29 5.06
C LEU A 276 -5.65 12.14 3.82
N LEU A 277 -6.35 11.55 2.84
CA LEU A 277 -6.80 12.25 1.63
C LEU A 277 -7.83 13.35 1.97
N VAL A 278 -8.85 13.03 2.77
CA VAL A 278 -9.86 13.99 3.23
C VAL A 278 -9.22 15.09 4.06
N ALA A 279 -8.29 14.76 4.98
CA ALA A 279 -7.56 15.75 5.77
C ALA A 279 -6.75 16.71 4.88
N GLY A 280 -6.09 16.19 3.84
CA GLY A 280 -5.37 17.00 2.85
C GLY A 280 -6.27 17.98 2.10
N VAL A 281 -7.42 17.50 1.61
CA VAL A 281 -8.40 18.34 0.91
C VAL A 281 -8.99 19.40 1.84
N VAL A 282 -9.40 19.03 3.05
CA VAL A 282 -9.95 19.97 4.05
C VAL A 282 -8.94 21.04 4.41
N PHE A 283 -7.68 20.66 4.65
CA PHE A 283 -6.60 21.61 4.92
C PHE A 283 -6.36 22.56 3.75
N GLN A 284 -6.35 22.04 2.52
CA GLN A 284 -6.24 22.84 1.30
C GLN A 284 -7.38 23.84 1.17
N VAL A 285 -8.63 23.43 1.41
CA VAL A 285 -9.82 24.31 1.36
C VAL A 285 -9.71 25.40 2.42
N ALA A 286 -9.35 25.04 3.65
CA ALA A 286 -9.19 25.99 4.75
C ALA A 286 -8.13 27.06 4.43
N ASN A 287 -6.99 26.65 3.87
CA ASN A 287 -5.94 27.59 3.44
C ASN A 287 -6.42 28.49 2.30
N MET A 288 -7.12 27.94 1.30
CA MET A 288 -7.66 28.72 0.19
C MET A 288 -8.69 29.76 0.66
N VAL A 289 -9.60 29.39 1.55
CA VAL A 289 -10.60 30.31 2.12
C VAL A 289 -9.93 31.41 2.95
N PHE A 290 -8.92 31.06 3.75
CA PHE A 290 -8.15 32.04 4.52
C PHE A 290 -7.43 33.04 3.61
N CYS A 291 -6.69 32.57 2.62
CA CYS A 291 -6.00 33.43 1.65
C CYS A 291 -6.96 34.29 0.84
N GLY A 292 -8.11 33.75 0.41
CA GLY A 292 -9.17 34.49 -0.26
C GLY A 292 -9.78 35.57 0.62
N GLY A 293 -10.04 35.26 1.89
CA GLY A 293 -10.53 36.20 2.89
C GLY A 293 -9.56 37.37 3.08
N LEU A 294 -8.26 37.09 3.21
CA LEU A 294 -7.22 38.13 3.27
C LEU A 294 -7.17 38.99 2.01
N MET A 295 -7.33 38.38 0.83
CA MET A 295 -7.36 39.12 -0.44
C MET A 295 -8.59 40.03 -0.53
N LEU A 296 -9.77 39.55 -0.14
CA LEU A 296 -11.00 40.35 -0.09
C LEU A 296 -10.89 41.50 0.92
N LEU A 297 -10.31 41.23 2.09
CA LEU A 297 -10.03 42.26 3.09
C LEU A 297 -9.07 43.32 2.55
N TYR A 298 -8.02 42.91 1.84
CA TYR A 298 -7.10 43.84 1.17
C TYR A 298 -7.83 44.71 0.13
N ILE A 299 -8.62 44.08 -0.76
CA ILE A 299 -9.40 44.77 -1.79
C ILE A 299 -10.39 45.77 -1.15
N TRP A 300 -11.10 45.35 -0.10
CA TRP A 300 -12.06 46.20 0.61
C TRP A 300 -11.39 47.38 1.32
N ARG A 301 -10.26 47.13 2.01
CA ARG A 301 -9.45 48.20 2.63
C ARG A 301 -8.93 49.18 1.58
N ARG A 302 -8.48 48.68 0.44
CA ARG A 302 -8.02 49.49 -0.69
C ARG A 302 -9.15 50.33 -1.28
N HIS A 303 -10.34 49.76 -1.48
CA HIS A 303 -11.50 50.50 -1.97
C HIS A 303 -11.97 51.58 -0.99
N ARG A 304 -11.95 51.30 0.32
CA ARG A 304 -12.24 52.32 1.34
C ARG A 304 -11.20 53.45 1.33
N ALA A 305 -9.92 53.13 1.22
CA ALA A 305 -8.85 54.13 1.14
C ALA A 305 -9.00 55.01 -0.10
N LEU A 306 -9.33 54.42 -1.26
CA LEU A 306 -9.56 55.15 -2.51
C LEU A 306 -10.83 56.03 -2.45
N LYS A 307 -11.94 55.55 -1.88
CA LYS A 307 -13.13 56.38 -1.65
C LYS A 307 -12.86 57.55 -0.71
N LYS A 308 -12.02 57.33 0.32
CA LYS A 308 -11.60 58.38 1.26
C LYS A 308 -10.71 59.43 0.56
N SER A 309 -9.80 59.02 -0.33
CA SER A 309 -8.99 59.96 -1.13
C SER A 309 -9.83 60.72 -2.17
N GLU A 310 -10.78 60.08 -2.84
CA GLU A 310 -11.68 60.75 -3.80
C GLU A 310 -12.62 61.75 -3.10
N GLY A 311 -13.13 61.42 -1.90
CA GLY A 311 -13.93 62.33 -1.08
C GLY A 311 -13.13 63.53 -0.57
N ALA A 312 -11.88 63.32 -0.17
CA ALA A 312 -10.97 64.40 0.24
C ALA A 312 -10.58 65.32 -0.93
N SER A 313 -10.38 64.77 -2.14
CA SER A 313 -10.11 65.56 -3.35
C SER A 313 -11.34 66.32 -3.86
N ARG A 314 -12.55 65.79 -3.68
CA ARG A 314 -13.81 66.48 -4.06
C ARG A 314 -14.17 67.64 -3.12
N ALA A 315 -13.78 67.57 -1.85
CA ALA A 315 -13.97 68.64 -0.88
C ALA A 315 -13.01 69.83 -1.08
N ALA A 316 -11.99 69.70 -1.94
CA ALA A 316 -10.93 70.69 -2.16
C ALA A 316 -10.96 71.38 -3.54
N ALA A 317 -12.09 71.36 -4.26
CA ALA A 317 -12.24 72.09 -5.53
C ALA A 317 -12.67 73.55 -5.25
N PRO A 318 -12.01 74.58 -5.83
CA PRO A 318 -12.31 75.98 -5.51
C PRO A 318 -13.57 76.46 -6.23
N ALA A 319 -14.45 77.15 -5.50
CA ALA A 319 -15.54 77.94 -6.08
C ALA A 319 -14.94 79.22 -6.69
N VAL A 320 -15.20 79.46 -7.98
CA VAL A 320 -14.88 80.71 -8.69
C VAL A 320 -16.07 81.65 -8.52
N VAL A 321 -15.87 82.81 -7.89
CA VAL A 321 -16.79 83.96 -7.93
C VAL A 321 -15.96 85.25 -7.97
N ASP A 322 -16.25 86.09 -8.97
CA ASP A 322 -15.70 87.43 -9.20
C ASP A 322 -16.06 88.43 -8.07
N GLY A 323 -15.20 89.43 -7.82
CA GLY A 323 -15.26 90.41 -6.70
C GLY A 323 -16.36 91.50 -6.82
N PRO A 324 -16.26 92.67 -6.13
CA PRO A 324 -15.16 93.20 -5.30
C PRO A 324 -15.59 93.78 -3.92
N GLY A 325 -14.62 94.03 -3.02
CA GLY A 325 -14.81 95.02 -1.95
C GLY A 325 -14.13 94.71 -0.60
N GLY A 326 -13.12 95.52 -0.26
CA GLY A 326 -13.02 96.20 1.04
C GLY A 326 -12.47 95.44 2.26
N GLY A 327 -11.18 95.66 2.53
CA GLY A 327 -10.67 96.08 3.86
C GLY A 327 -10.61 95.05 5.00
N GLY A 328 -9.44 94.94 5.62
CA GLY A 328 -9.31 94.39 6.97
C GLY A 328 -8.09 93.52 7.17
N GLU A 329 -7.05 94.13 7.74
CA GLU A 329 -5.79 93.52 8.18
C GLU A 329 -6.01 92.34 9.12
N THR A 330 -5.08 91.37 9.14
CA THR A 330 -4.39 90.89 10.36
C THR A 330 -3.46 89.69 10.09
N SER A 331 -2.28 89.77 10.71
CA SER A 331 -1.39 88.69 11.20
C SER A 331 -0.53 87.86 10.23
N SER A 332 0.75 88.29 10.14
CA SER A 332 1.96 87.54 10.55
C SER A 332 1.97 86.01 10.35
N SER A 333 2.69 85.45 9.37
CA SER A 333 4.16 85.27 9.33
C SER A 333 4.65 83.87 9.79
N VAL A 334 4.97 83.04 8.77
CA VAL A 334 6.19 82.20 8.62
C VAL A 334 6.40 81.07 9.66
N ALA A 335 6.39 79.78 9.30
CA ALA A 335 7.43 79.17 8.47
C ALA A 335 6.92 77.98 7.62
N SER A 336 6.99 78.16 6.30
CA SER A 336 6.88 77.11 5.28
C SER A 336 8.27 76.79 4.77
N GLY A 337 8.80 75.62 5.14
CA GLY A 337 9.94 75.02 4.45
C GLY A 337 9.53 74.59 3.04
N ARG A 338 9.96 75.36 2.03
CA ARG A 338 9.86 74.99 0.62
C ARG A 338 10.82 73.84 0.32
N VAL A 339 10.32 72.76 -0.28
CA VAL A 339 11.10 71.91 -1.18
C VAL A 339 10.49 72.06 -2.57
N GLY A 340 11.33 72.45 -3.51
CA GLY A 340 10.99 72.79 -4.88
C GLY A 340 10.62 71.58 -5.77
N PRO A 341 10.21 71.87 -7.01
CA PRO A 341 9.48 70.95 -7.89
C PRO A 341 10.46 70.09 -8.68
N GLY A 342 10.34 68.76 -8.60
CA GLY A 342 11.31 67.90 -9.27
C GLY A 342 11.01 66.42 -9.16
N ALA A 343 9.88 66.01 -9.74
CA ALA A 343 9.64 64.70 -10.35
C ALA A 343 8.12 64.54 -10.41
N ALA A 344 7.57 64.64 -11.62
CA ALA A 344 6.23 64.17 -11.90
C ALA A 344 6.21 62.64 -11.69
N GLY A 345 6.10 62.22 -10.44
CA GLY A 345 5.69 60.88 -10.08
C GLY A 345 4.30 60.69 -10.67
N LYS A 346 4.23 59.95 -11.78
CA LYS A 346 2.99 59.57 -12.44
C LYS A 346 2.01 59.12 -11.35
N THR A 347 0.99 59.94 -11.13
CA THR A 347 -0.17 59.62 -10.33
C THR A 347 -0.68 58.25 -10.76
N TYR A 348 -0.63 57.27 -9.86
CA TYR A 348 -1.12 55.92 -10.14
C TYR A 348 -2.63 56.00 -10.37
N ARG A 349 -3.02 56.09 -11.64
CA ARG A 349 -4.43 56.16 -12.04
C ARG A 349 -5.08 54.80 -11.74
N PRO A 350 -6.14 54.75 -10.91
CA PRO A 350 -6.88 53.52 -10.67
C PRO A 350 -7.68 53.18 -11.94
N LYS A 351 -7.65 51.89 -12.33
CA LYS A 351 -8.33 51.27 -13.49
C LYS A 351 -7.55 51.28 -14.81
N ASP A 352 -6.39 50.61 -14.86
CA ASP A 352 -5.94 50.08 -16.16
C ASP A 352 -6.88 48.91 -16.55
N PRO A 353 -7.62 49.01 -17.67
CA PRO A 353 -8.55 47.96 -18.11
C PRO A 353 -7.85 46.61 -18.34
N LYS A 354 -6.54 46.60 -18.62
CA LYS A 354 -5.74 45.38 -18.75
C LYS A 354 -5.57 44.69 -17.39
N VAL A 355 -5.24 45.45 -16.35
CA VAL A 355 -5.10 44.95 -14.98
C VAL A 355 -6.45 44.48 -14.44
N GLN A 356 -7.54 45.17 -14.76
CA GLN A 356 -8.88 44.73 -14.37
C GLN A 356 -9.29 43.40 -15.01
N LYS A 357 -9.02 43.22 -16.32
CA LYS A 357 -9.26 41.94 -17.01
C LYS A 357 -8.47 40.79 -16.39
N PHE A 358 -7.21 41.04 -16.04
CA PHE A 358 -6.37 40.05 -15.36
C PHE A 358 -6.89 39.69 -13.96
N ILE A 359 -7.36 40.67 -13.17
CA ILE A 359 -7.98 40.43 -11.86
C ILE A 359 -9.25 39.58 -12.00
N TRP A 360 -10.10 39.86 -12.99
CA TRP A 360 -11.29 39.05 -13.26
C TRP A 360 -10.95 37.63 -13.70
N ALA A 361 -9.91 37.45 -14.52
CA ALA A 361 -9.42 36.14 -14.94
C ALA A 361 -8.89 35.31 -13.75
N ILE A 362 -8.08 35.91 -12.87
CA ILE A 362 -7.62 35.26 -11.63
C ILE A 362 -8.80 34.92 -10.72
N THR A 363 -9.76 35.83 -10.57
CA THR A 363 -10.93 35.61 -9.73
C THR A 363 -11.77 34.43 -10.25
N GLY A 364 -11.96 34.33 -11.57
CA GLY A 364 -12.65 33.21 -12.21
C GLY A 364 -11.91 31.88 -12.01
N ALA A 365 -10.59 31.85 -12.22
CA ALA A 365 -9.78 30.66 -11.98
C ALA A 365 -9.81 30.23 -10.51
N TYR A 366 -9.78 31.19 -9.58
CA TYR A 366 -9.88 30.94 -8.15
C TYR A 366 -11.24 30.34 -7.75
N ILE A 367 -12.34 30.86 -8.31
CA ILE A 367 -13.69 30.31 -8.07
C ILE A 367 -13.78 28.87 -8.60
N ALA A 368 -13.26 28.58 -9.80
CA ALA A 368 -13.26 27.23 -10.35
C ALA A 368 -12.47 26.23 -9.47
N ILE A 369 -11.34 26.66 -8.92
CA ILE A 369 -10.54 25.86 -7.97
C ILE A 369 -11.30 25.65 -6.64
N ILE A 370 -12.00 26.67 -6.13
CA ILE A 370 -12.84 26.52 -4.93
C ILE A 370 -13.95 25.50 -5.15
N VAL A 371 -14.68 25.59 -6.27
CA VAL A 371 -15.78 24.67 -6.58
C VAL A 371 -15.28 23.22 -6.59
N ARG A 372 -14.14 22.97 -7.22
CA ARG A 372 -13.45 21.67 -7.17
C ARG A 372 -13.14 21.25 -5.74
N CYS A 373 -12.48 22.13 -4.97
CA CYS A 373 -12.08 21.85 -3.60
C CYS A 373 -13.28 21.49 -2.70
N ILE A 374 -14.41 22.19 -2.87
CA ILE A 374 -15.65 21.90 -2.14
C ILE A 374 -16.25 20.57 -2.60
N TYR A 375 -16.24 20.26 -3.91
CA TYR A 375 -16.74 19.00 -4.45
C TYR A 375 -15.94 17.77 -3.95
N ARG A 376 -14.62 17.90 -3.80
CA ARG A 376 -13.74 16.82 -3.33
C ARG A 376 -13.99 16.40 -1.87
N ILE A 377 -14.60 17.25 -1.05
CA ILE A 377 -14.93 16.93 0.35
C ILE A 377 -16.02 15.83 0.42
N PRO A 378 -17.26 16.04 -0.07
CA PRO A 378 -18.31 15.02 -0.04
C PRO A 378 -18.01 13.82 -0.95
N GLU A 379 -17.28 14.02 -2.05
CA GLU A 379 -16.85 12.92 -2.94
C GLU A 379 -15.97 11.91 -2.18
N MET A 380 -14.99 12.38 -1.39
CA MET A 380 -14.11 11.50 -0.62
C MET A 380 -14.71 11.04 0.72
N GLN A 381 -15.67 11.78 1.29
CA GLN A 381 -16.31 11.43 2.57
C GLN A 381 -17.36 10.32 2.45
N THR A 382 -17.95 10.13 1.28
CA THR A 382 -19.02 9.13 1.07
C THR A 382 -18.49 7.72 0.76
N GLY A 383 -17.18 7.56 0.62
CA GLY A 383 -16.51 6.28 0.39
C GLY A 383 -16.50 5.83 -1.07
N TRP A 384 -15.64 4.86 -1.38
CA TRP A 384 -15.36 4.39 -2.74
C TRP A 384 -16.54 3.69 -3.46
N ALA A 385 -17.61 3.39 -2.74
CA ALA A 385 -18.82 2.78 -3.29
C ALA A 385 -20.02 3.75 -3.36
N SER A 386 -19.80 5.05 -3.15
CA SER A 386 -20.90 6.02 -3.17
C SER A 386 -21.36 6.35 -4.58
N GLU A 387 -22.66 6.60 -4.74
CA GLU A 387 -23.25 7.06 -6.01
C GLU A 387 -22.62 8.37 -6.51
N LEU A 388 -22.07 9.18 -5.60
CA LEU A 388 -21.41 10.44 -5.95
C LEU A 388 -20.04 10.23 -6.61
N MET A 389 -19.24 9.27 -6.13
CA MET A 389 -17.93 8.96 -6.71
C MET A 389 -18.06 8.18 -8.03
N GLN A 390 -19.08 7.33 -8.14
CA GLN A 390 -19.36 6.55 -9.37
C GLN A 390 -20.05 7.39 -10.46
N ASN A 391 -20.48 8.62 -10.16
CA ASN A 391 -21.06 9.52 -11.15
C ASN A 391 -19.95 10.19 -11.99
N GLU A 392 -19.55 9.51 -13.05
CA GLU A 392 -18.52 9.96 -14.01
C GLU A 392 -18.79 11.38 -14.55
N THR A 393 -20.08 11.74 -14.72
CA THR A 393 -20.46 13.05 -15.28
C THR A 393 -20.15 14.18 -14.30
N LEU A 394 -20.51 14.01 -13.02
CA LEU A 394 -20.21 15.00 -11.99
C LEU A 394 -18.71 15.13 -11.75
N PHE A 395 -17.99 14.00 -11.75
CA PHE A 395 -16.53 13.98 -11.64
C PHE A 395 -15.86 14.75 -12.78
N LEU A 396 -16.24 14.47 -14.03
CA LEU A 396 -15.65 15.09 -15.20
C LEU A 396 -15.91 16.61 -15.24
N ILE A 397 -17.10 17.06 -14.86
CA ILE A 397 -17.47 18.48 -14.89
C ILE A 397 -16.87 19.25 -13.71
N LEU A 398 -17.09 18.78 -12.48
CA LEU A 398 -16.76 19.54 -11.26
C LEU A 398 -15.29 19.41 -10.85
N ASP A 399 -14.57 18.38 -11.32
CA ASP A 399 -13.14 18.22 -11.09
C ASP A 399 -12.31 18.54 -12.36
N GLY A 400 -12.53 17.76 -13.42
CA GLY A 400 -11.73 17.84 -14.64
C GLY A 400 -11.91 19.17 -15.40
N ALA A 401 -13.15 19.50 -15.75
CA ALA A 401 -13.44 20.69 -16.56
C ALA A 401 -13.16 22.00 -15.81
N MET A 402 -13.40 22.06 -14.50
CA MET A 402 -13.09 23.25 -13.68
C MET A 402 -11.58 23.54 -13.63
N ILE A 403 -10.74 22.50 -13.52
CA ILE A 403 -9.29 22.67 -13.55
C ILE A 403 -8.78 23.03 -14.93
N LEU A 404 -9.32 22.38 -15.97
CA LEU A 404 -8.98 22.73 -17.34
C LEU A 404 -9.32 24.19 -17.62
N ALA A 405 -10.49 24.66 -17.19
CA ALA A 405 -10.89 26.06 -17.33
C ALA A 405 -9.97 27.02 -16.55
N ALA A 406 -9.57 26.68 -15.32
CA ALA A 406 -8.66 27.48 -14.52
C ALA A 406 -7.27 27.59 -15.16
N VAL A 407 -6.71 26.46 -15.62
CA VAL A 407 -5.41 26.40 -16.28
C VAL A 407 -5.44 27.19 -17.59
N LEU A 408 -6.42 26.93 -18.47
CA LEU A 408 -6.55 27.65 -19.73
C LEU A 408 -6.69 29.16 -19.52
N THR A 409 -7.47 29.58 -18.50
CA THR A 409 -7.61 30.99 -18.16
C THR A 409 -6.27 31.59 -17.73
N LEU A 410 -5.52 30.94 -16.84
CA LEU A 410 -4.22 31.46 -16.37
C LEU A 410 -3.12 31.39 -17.43
N THR A 411 -3.21 30.45 -18.39
CA THR A 411 -2.30 30.34 -19.52
C THR A 411 -2.55 31.44 -20.55
N VAL A 412 -3.82 31.69 -20.92
CA VAL A 412 -4.18 32.76 -21.87
C VAL A 412 -3.93 34.14 -21.27
N PHE A 413 -4.30 34.33 -20.00
CA PHE A 413 -4.10 35.57 -19.27
C PHE A 413 -2.79 35.56 -18.46
N HIS A 414 -1.68 35.14 -19.07
CA HIS A 414 -0.40 35.02 -18.39
C HIS A 414 0.10 36.38 -17.84
N PRO A 415 0.61 36.45 -16.59
CA PRO A 415 1.01 37.71 -15.94
C PRO A 415 2.05 38.52 -16.71
N ALA A 416 2.90 37.87 -17.49
CA ALA A 416 3.90 38.54 -18.33
C ALA A 416 3.31 39.50 -19.38
N PHE A 417 2.07 39.27 -19.84
CA PHE A 417 1.41 40.14 -20.82
C PHE A 417 0.78 41.39 -20.19
N PHE A 418 0.45 41.33 -18.90
CA PHE A 418 -0.30 42.36 -18.18
C PHE A 418 0.58 43.20 -17.25
N PHE A 419 1.77 42.72 -16.91
CA PHE A 419 2.76 43.42 -16.08
C PHE A 419 4.12 43.54 -16.78
N PRO A 420 4.40 44.66 -17.46
CA PRO A 420 5.66 44.86 -18.19
C PRO A 420 6.92 44.94 -17.29
N PHE A 421 6.77 45.02 -15.96
CA PHE A 421 7.88 44.96 -14.99
C PHE A 421 8.42 43.55 -14.73
N LEU A 422 7.76 42.49 -15.22
CA LEU A 422 8.17 41.08 -15.02
C LEU A 422 8.80 40.44 -16.27
N GLY A 423 8.82 41.13 -17.41
CA GLY A 423 9.48 40.67 -18.63
C GLY A 423 10.97 41.08 -18.65
N LYS A 424 11.87 40.14 -18.93
CA LYS A 424 13.33 40.35 -19.01
C LYS A 424 13.69 41.60 -19.86
N GLY A 425 14.50 42.47 -19.28
CA GLY A 425 14.75 43.83 -19.73
C GLY A 425 15.64 44.01 -20.98
N LYS A 426 15.61 45.24 -21.49
CA LYS A 426 16.66 45.86 -22.31
C LYS A 426 16.68 47.36 -22.00
N GLY A 427 17.85 47.86 -21.57
CA GLY A 427 18.13 49.28 -21.46
C GLY A 427 18.99 49.66 -20.26
N ARG A 428 20.30 49.34 -20.30
CA ARG A 428 21.32 50.11 -19.58
C ARG A 428 21.50 51.45 -20.30
N VAL A 429 21.71 52.52 -19.56
CA VAL A 429 22.61 53.61 -19.99
C VAL A 429 23.58 53.86 -18.83
N PRO A 430 24.90 53.68 -19.02
CA PRO A 430 25.91 54.15 -18.08
C PRO A 430 26.16 55.64 -18.34
N VAL A 431 26.36 56.43 -17.28
CA VAL A 431 26.96 57.77 -17.42
C VAL A 431 28.13 57.87 -16.45
N GLU A 432 29.21 58.38 -17.02
CA GLU A 432 30.60 58.34 -16.61
C GLU A 432 30.97 59.33 -15.49
N ASP A 433 32.03 58.96 -14.78
CA ASP A 433 33.07 59.72 -14.07
C ASP A 433 32.91 61.23 -13.82
N GLU A 434 32.93 61.60 -12.52
CA GLU A 434 33.68 62.74 -12.03
C GLU A 434 34.59 62.29 -10.87
N ALA A 435 35.90 62.55 -11.01
CA ALA A 435 36.96 62.31 -10.03
C ALA A 435 37.16 63.54 -9.11
N PRO A 436 38.14 63.57 -8.19
CA PRO A 436 38.06 63.08 -6.81
C PRO A 436 38.25 64.20 -5.76
N ALA A 437 37.69 64.04 -4.56
CA ALA A 437 38.03 64.89 -3.41
C ALA A 437 38.58 64.04 -2.24
N GLN A 438 39.91 64.00 -2.20
CA GLN A 438 40.85 63.90 -1.08
C GLN A 438 40.34 63.41 0.30
N GLY A 439 41.05 62.41 0.85
CA GLY A 439 41.10 62.18 2.30
C GLY A 439 41.45 60.75 2.69
N GLN A 440 42.73 60.35 2.55
CA GLN A 440 43.28 59.19 3.24
C GLN A 440 43.69 59.61 4.66
N PRO A 441 43.58 58.71 5.65
CA PRO A 441 44.82 58.10 6.12
C PRO A 441 44.73 56.57 6.23
N GLU A 442 45.88 55.95 5.92
CA GLU A 442 46.20 54.55 6.11
C GLU A 442 45.87 54.03 7.52
N MET A 443 45.36 52.81 7.60
CA MET A 443 45.76 51.87 8.66
C MET A 443 46.14 50.54 8.01
N ARG A 444 47.43 50.22 8.17
CA ARG A 444 48.13 49.07 7.63
C ARG A 444 47.52 47.75 8.10
N ALA A 445 47.47 46.81 7.15
CA ALA A 445 47.35 45.39 7.43
C ALA A 445 48.61 44.91 8.17
N VAL A 446 48.41 44.13 9.23
CA VAL A 446 49.42 43.20 9.74
C VAL A 446 49.12 41.86 9.08
N GLN A 447 50.02 41.42 8.19
CA GLN A 447 50.11 40.03 7.75
C GLN A 447 51.14 39.31 8.62
N ALA A 448 50.75 38.18 9.19
CA ALA A 448 51.46 36.89 9.15
C ALA A 448 50.57 35.84 9.82
#